data_AF-A0A5C5Y7Z4-F1
#
_entry.id   AF-A0A5C5Y7Z4-F1
#
_cell.length_a   1.000
_cell.length_b   1.000
_cell.length_c   1.000
_cell.angle_alpha   90.00
_cell.angle_beta   90.00
_cell.angle_gamma   90.00
#
_symmetry.space_group_name_H-M   'P 1'
#
loop_
_entity.id
_entity.type
_entity.pdbx_description
1 polymer ?
#
loop_
_entity_poly.entity_id
_entity_poly.type
_entity_poly.pdbx_seq_one_letter_code
_entity_poly.pdbx_strand_id
1 'polypeptide(L)' 'MVKFFKLPLIVTAIVLPLMLIVGVLVMMWLDGQGLSNRELSERASKLGSATAVIGCIIIAPFWLIAAAKFGKAKRESRL' A
#
# COMPACT_ATOMS: atom_id res chain seq x y z
N MET A 1 17.25 -7.08 14.75
CA MET A 1 16.65 -7.07 13.39
C MET A 1 15.14 -6.82 13.45
N VAL A 2 14.36 -7.71 14.07
CA VAL A 2 12.87 -7.64 14.10
C VAL A 2 12.32 -6.32 14.67
N LYS A 3 12.94 -5.75 15.71
CA LYS A 3 12.45 -4.52 16.37
C LYS A 3 12.33 -3.30 15.44
N PHE A 4 13.21 -3.16 14.44
CA PHE A 4 13.17 -2.02 13.52
C PHE A 4 12.04 -2.13 12.48
N PHE A 5 11.67 -3.37 12.13
CA PHE A 5 10.69 -3.64 11.08
C PHE A 5 9.28 -3.94 11.60
N LYS A 6 9.07 -4.05 12.93
CA LYS A 6 7.74 -4.29 13.51
C LYS A 6 6.71 -3.26 13.04
N LEU A 7 7.03 -1.97 13.14
CA LEU A 7 6.11 -0.90 12.77
C LEU A 7 5.75 -0.91 11.27
N PRO A 8 6.71 -0.91 10.32
CA PRO A 8 6.35 -0.97 8.90
C PRO A 8 5.62 -2.26 8.51
N LEU A 9 5.91 -3.39 9.17
CA LEU A 9 5.17 -4.64 8.95
C LEU A 9 3.72 -4.53 9.41
N ILE A 10 3.46 -3.96 10.59
CA ILE A 10 2.09 -3.74 11.08
C ILE A 10 1.33 -2.79 10.15
N VAL A 11 1.96 -1.68 9.75
CA VAL A 11 1.33 -0.73 8.82
C VAL A 11 1.00 -1.41 7.50
N THR A 12 1.93 -2.18 6.94
CA THR A 12 1.70 -2.93 5.68
C THR A 12 0.56 -3.94 5.84
N ALA A 13 0.54 -4.68 6.96
CA ALA A 13 -0.47 -5.69 7.26
C ALA A 13 -1.87 -5.10 7.47
N ILE A 14 -2.00 -3.83 7.84
CA ILE A 14 -3.28 -3.13 7.99
C ILE A 14 -3.71 -2.47 6.68
N VAL A 15 -2.77 -1.79 6.01
CA VAL A 15 -3.04 -1.02 4.78
C VAL A 15 -3.39 -1.92 3.61
N LEU A 16 -2.74 -3.09 3.47
CA LEU A 16 -3.05 -4.02 2.37
C LEU A 16 -4.50 -4.54 2.41
N PRO A 17 -5.01 -5.08 3.53
CA PRO A 17 -6.42 -5.47 3.64
C PRO A 17 -7.38 -4.30 3.39
N LEU A 18 -7.08 -3.10 3.92
CA LEU A 18 -7.89 -1.91 3.66
C LEU A 18 -7.96 -1.57 2.17
N MET A 19 -6.83 -1.64 1.46
CA MET A 19 -6.77 -1.40 0.01
C MET A 19 -7.60 -2.43 -0.77
N LEU A 20 -7.57 -3.70 -0.35
CA LEU A 20 -8.41 -4.74 -0.93
C LEU A 20 -9.90 -4.45 -0.71
N ILE A 21 -10.30 -4.09 0.51
CA ILE A 21 -11.68 -3.73 0.83
C ILE A 21 -12.14 -2.55 -0.04
N VAL A 22 -11.33 -1.51 -0.15
CA VAL A 22 -11.62 -0.35 -1.03
C VAL A 22 -11.75 -0.79 -2.49
N GLY A 23 -10.86 -1.65 -2.98
CA GLY A 23 -10.93 -2.19 -4.34
C GLY A 23 -12.24 -2.93 -4.61
N VAL A 24 -12.69 -3.78 -3.69
CA VAL A 24 -13.98 -4.50 -3.82
C VAL A 24 -15.15 -3.52 -3.79
N LEU A 25 -15.18 -2.56 -2.86
CA LEU A 25 -16.25 -1.57 -2.77
C LEU A 25 -16.37 -0.73 -4.04
N VAL A 26 -15.23 -0.31 -4.60
CA VAL A 26 -15.18 0.44 -5.85
C VAL A 26 -15.71 -0.39 -7.03
N MET A 27 -15.34 -1.67 -7.10
CA MET A 27 -15.86 -2.57 -8.13
C MET A 27 -17.38 -2.76 -8.02
N MET A 28 -17.91 -2.99 -6.81
CA MET A 28 -19.35 -3.11 -6.59
C MET A 28 -20.10 -1.82 -6.97
N TRP A 29 -19.51 -0.66 -6.71
CA TRP A 29 -20.09 0.63 -7.09
C TRP A 29 -20.06 0.86 -8.61
N LEU A 30 -19.00 0.44 -9.30
CA LEU A 30 -18.91 0.54 -10.76
C LEU A 30 -19.88 -0.40 -11.48
N ASP A 31 -20.06 -1.62 -10.96
CA ASP A 31 -20.97 -2.61 -11.54
C ASP A 31 -22.43 -2.11 -11.54
N GLY A 32 -22.82 -1.37 -10.50
CA GLY A 32 -24.14 -0.74 -10.38
C GLY A 32 -24.43 0.42 -11.36
N GLN A 33 -23.45 0.88 -12.14
CA GLN A 33 -23.62 2.04 -13.04
C GLN A 33 -24.06 1.68 -14.47
N GLY A 34 -24.20 0.39 -14.81
CA GLY A 34 -24.62 -0.02 -16.15
C GLY A 34 -23.65 0.43 -17.26
N LEU A 35 -22.37 0.59 -16.92
CA LEU A 35 -21.31 1.01 -17.84
C LEU A 35 -21.00 -0.09 -18.86
N SER A 36 -20.52 0.31 -20.05
CA SER A 36 -20.00 -0.67 -21.01
C SER A 36 -18.74 -1.35 -20.47
N ASN A 37 -18.49 -2.60 -20.86
CA ASN A 37 -17.30 -3.36 -20.41
C ASN A 37 -15.97 -2.62 -20.64
N ARG A 38 -15.89 -1.83 -21.71
CA ARG A 38 -14.70 -1.04 -22.04
C ARG A 38 -14.51 0.13 -21.07
N GLU A 39 -15.57 0.85 -20.72
CA GLU A 39 -15.53 1.95 -19.75
C GLU A 39 -15.29 1.45 -18.33
N LEU A 40 -15.89 0.31 -17.96
CA LEU A 40 -15.70 -0.31 -16.66
C LEU A 40 -14.23 -0.72 -16.46
N SER A 41 -13.62 -1.34 -17.47
CA SER A 41 -12.19 -1.69 -17.46
C SER A 41 -11.29 -0.45 -17.34
N GLU A 42 -11.56 0.61 -18.09
CA GLU A 42 -10.75 1.82 -18.05
C GLU A 42 -10.85 2.53 -16.69
N ARG A 43 -12.06 2.63 -16.13
CA ARG A 43 -12.28 3.21 -14.79
C ARG A 43 -11.68 2.36 -13.69
N ALA A 44 -11.86 1.04 -13.75
CA ALA A 44 -11.26 0.11 -12.79
C ALA A 44 -9.73 0.19 -12.82
N SER A 45 -9.12 0.31 -14.00
CA SER A 45 -7.66 0.46 -14.15
C SER A 45 -7.14 1.78 -13.55
N LYS A 46 -7.82 2.90 -13.84
CA LYS A 46 -7.47 4.22 -13.26
C LYS A 46 -7.63 4.23 -11.73
N LEU A 47 -8.71 3.66 -11.22
CA LEU A 47 -8.97 3.62 -9.77
C LEU A 47 -8.02 2.64 -9.06
N GLY A 48 -7.73 1.49 -9.67
CA GLY A 48 -6.77 0.51 -9.16
C GLY A 48 -5.35 1.07 -9.08
N SER A 49 -4.88 1.75 -10.14
CA SER A 49 -3.57 2.42 -10.12
C SER A 49 -3.51 3.55 -9.09
N ALA A 50 -4.54 4.40 -8.99
CA ALA A 50 -4.61 5.45 -7.98
C ALA A 50 -4.57 4.87 -6.54
N THR A 51 -5.34 3.81 -6.29
CA THR A 51 -5.37 3.11 -5.00
C THR A 51 -3.98 2.56 -4.65
N ALA A 52 -3.32 1.89 -5.60
CA ALA A 52 -1.97 1.37 -5.39
C ALA A 52 -0.94 2.46 -5.07
N VAL A 53 -0.98 3.59 -5.77
CA VAL A 53 -0.10 4.74 -5.51
C VAL A 53 -0.30 5.28 -4.10
N ILE A 54 -1.56 5.45 -3.67
CA ILE A 54 -1.88 5.91 -2.31
C ILE A 54 -1.35 4.92 -1.28
N GLY A 55 -1.54 3.61 -1.49
CA GLY A 55 -1.01 2.57 -0.60
C GLY A 55 0.51 2.66 -0.46
N CYS A 56 1.22 2.83 -1.57
CA CYS A 56 2.67 3.02 -1.57
C CYS A 56 3.10 4.28 -0.82
N ILE A 57 2.42 5.41 -1.02
CA ILE A 57 2.72 6.68 -0.32
C ILE A 57 2.53 6.52 1.19
N ILE A 58 1.53 5.76 1.64
CA ILE A 58 1.30 5.50 3.06
C ILE A 58 2.37 4.57 3.63
N ILE A 59 2.71 3.49 2.93
CA ILE A 59 3.62 2.44 3.44
C ILE A 59 5.09 2.86 3.37
N ALA A 60 5.51 3.53 2.30
CA ALA A 60 6.92 3.81 2.01
C ALA A 60 7.66 4.61 3.11
N PRO A 61 7.10 5.67 3.72
CA PRO A 61 7.77 6.43 4.77
C PRO A 61 8.20 5.56 5.96
N PHE A 62 7.34 4.61 6.38
CA PHE A 62 7.63 3.73 7.51
C PHE A 62 8.79 2.77 7.20
N TRP A 63 8.84 2.23 5.98
CA TRP A 63 9.93 1.37 5.54
C TRP A 63 11.25 2.13 5.38
N LEU A 64 11.22 3.35 4.83
CA LEU A 64 12.39 4.20 4.68
C LEU A 64 13.01 4.55 6.04
N ILE A 65 12.18 4.93 7.02
CA ILE A 65 12.66 5.24 8.38
C ILE A 65 13.26 3.99 9.05
N ALA A 66 12.62 2.83 8.91
CA ALA A 66 13.13 1.57 9.46
C ALA A 66 14.48 1.17 8.83
N ALA A 67 14.60 1.29 7.51
CA ALA A 67 15.84 1.00 6.78
C ALA A 67 16.98 1.95 7.19
N ALA A 68 16.69 3.24 7.34
CA ALA A 68 17.67 4.23 7.80
C ALA A 68 18.20 3.89 9.21
N LYS A 69 17.30 3.56 10.15
CA LYS A 69 17.68 3.16 11.52
C LYS A 69 18.50 1.87 11.54
N PHE A 70 18.10 0.88 10.74
CA PHE A 70 18.86 -0.37 10.61
C PHE A 70 20.27 -0.14 10.04
N GLY A 71 20.39 0.70 9.01
CA GLY A 71 21.68 1.05 8.42
C GLY A 71 22.61 1.83 9.34
N LYS A 72 22.07 2.65 10.25
CA LYS A 72 22.84 3.31 11.31
C LYS A 72 23.33 2.31 12.36
N ALA A 73 22.44 1.48 12.90
CA ALA A 73 22.79 0.45 13.89
C ALA A 73 23.84 -0.54 13.38
N LYS A 74 23.79 -0.91 12.09
CA LYS A 74 24.77 -1.80 11.47
C LYS A 74 26.16 -1.16 11.28
N ARG A 75 26.22 0.16 11.16
CA ARG A 75 27.50 0.90 11.08
C ARG A 75 28.13 1.04 12.47
N GLU A 76 27.31 1.31 13.48
CA GLU A 76 27.76 1.38 14.87
C GLU A 76 28.27 0.03 15.39
N SER A 77 27.70 -1.09 14.94
CA SER A 77 28.18 -2.43 15.33
C SER A 77 29.44 -2.91 14.58
N ARG A 78 29.97 -2.10 13.66
CA ARG A 78 31.19 -2.39 12.88
C ARG A 78 32.38 -1.53 13.32
N LEU A 79 32.13 -0.50 14.11
CA LEU A 79 33.12 0.33 14.81
C LEU A 79 33.33 -0.24 16.22
#